data_AF-A0A3B0Y4G2-F1
#
_entry.id   AF-A0A3B0Y4G2-F1
#
_cell.length_a   1.000
_cell.length_b   1.000
_cell.length_c   1.000
_cell.angle_alpha   90.00
_cell.angle_beta   90.00
_cell.angle_gamma   90.00
#
_symmetry.space_group_name_H-M   'P 1'
#
loop_
_entity.id
_entity.type
_entity.pdbx_description
1 polymer ?
#
loop_
_entity_poly.entity_id
_entity_poly.type
_entity_poly.pdbx_seq_one_letter_code
_entity_poly.pdbx_strand_id
1 'polypeptide(L)'
;MNPTHNTHYYAGIDIGTTGCRIAVISLKAQSLSDNTSQFLSYSEDSVELIYEDRIEWPEPTRQMLNGASSCTQEPTIWWNSVNELLLALSRYPSISSNIQALTIDGTSTTVLPIDQKGTPIDLALMYSDNSCLSQAKLIQQYAPNNSPAQGAGSSLAKWLYFYQNNVRTQTLNHNKHKILHQTDWIIGQLCGHYHYSDEHNCLKLGYDNIQQIWPDWLTALLNDTTSSSSTTNIPTTPPSATTTTSTIPTTAASGKTSHFLLPQLKQSGAYIATISKALCKRYQFNAKLKILAGTTDSTASFIASGANNVGDAVTSLGSTLVLKVLSSQAVFSSQHGIYSHRLGPMWLVGGASNSGGAALKKFFTTEQIHKISSQIDLTQPTHLHYYPLPAVGERFPIADRQKQSNTSPRPHNDNDFLHALLQGIATIEKQGYDKLQALGGPSINRIITTGGGAQNETWLAIRKNELKLPIVTAQHQQAAYGSALIALNASVRLSE
;
A
#
# COMPACT_ATOMS: atom_id res chain seq x y z
N MET A 1 -10.14 24.93 -38.88
CA MET A 1 -9.88 24.03 -37.72
C MET A 1 -9.30 24.91 -36.62
N ASN A 2 -10.09 25.23 -35.59
CA ASN A 2 -9.67 26.12 -34.50
C ASN A 2 -8.63 25.43 -33.60
N PRO A 3 -7.52 26.09 -33.24
CA PRO A 3 -6.49 25.53 -32.37
C PRO A 3 -6.78 25.88 -30.91
N THR A 4 -7.77 25.26 -30.26
CA THR A 4 -8.10 25.60 -28.85
C THR A 4 -8.78 24.48 -28.07
N HIS A 5 -8.00 23.51 -27.60
CA HIS A 5 -8.05 23.05 -26.20
C HIS A 5 -6.68 22.44 -25.92
N ASN A 6 -5.92 23.05 -25.00
CA ASN A 6 -4.63 22.53 -24.57
C ASN A 6 -4.94 21.33 -23.64
N THR A 7 -5.21 20.16 -24.22
CA THR A 7 -5.57 18.97 -23.43
C THR A 7 -4.42 18.63 -22.51
N HIS A 8 -4.68 18.73 -21.20
CA HIS A 8 -3.71 18.37 -20.17
C HIS A 8 -3.86 16.90 -19.82
N TYR A 9 -2.72 16.24 -19.63
CA TYR A 9 -2.65 14.85 -19.24
C TYR A 9 -1.95 14.68 -17.89
N TYR A 10 -2.28 13.59 -17.20
CA TYR A 10 -1.72 13.24 -15.90
C TYR A 10 -1.35 11.77 -15.92
N ALA A 11 -0.17 11.43 -15.40
CA ALA A 11 0.36 10.08 -15.48
C ALA A 11 0.56 9.46 -14.10
N GLY A 12 0.35 8.15 -14.03
CA GLY A 12 0.68 7.32 -12.89
C GLY A 12 1.46 6.10 -13.33
N ILE A 13 2.46 5.71 -12.55
CA ILE A 13 3.22 4.48 -12.76
C ILE A 13 3.12 3.63 -11.50
N ASP A 14 2.67 2.39 -11.66
CA ASP A 14 2.64 1.35 -10.62
C ASP A 14 3.86 0.46 -10.78
N ILE A 15 4.66 0.35 -9.73
CA ILE A 15 5.78 -0.59 -9.62
C ILE A 15 5.35 -1.75 -8.72
N GLY A 16 4.77 -2.77 -9.35
CA GLY A 16 4.21 -3.93 -8.67
C GLY A 16 5.24 -4.99 -8.28
N THR A 17 4.75 -6.20 -8.01
CA THR A 17 5.61 -7.34 -7.63
C THR A 17 6.30 -7.97 -8.85
N THR A 18 5.57 -8.15 -9.95
CA THR A 18 5.97 -8.91 -11.15
C THR A 18 5.86 -8.11 -12.44
N GLY A 19 5.70 -6.79 -12.32
CA GLY A 19 5.64 -5.91 -13.46
C GLY A 19 5.41 -4.47 -13.05
N CYS A 20 5.47 -3.59 -14.01
CA CYS A 20 5.02 -2.21 -13.88
C CYS A 20 3.96 -1.88 -14.92
N ARG A 21 3.15 -0.87 -14.61
CA ARG A 21 2.13 -0.33 -15.50
C ARG A 21 2.21 1.18 -15.51
N ILE A 22 1.95 1.79 -16.65
CA ILE A 22 1.70 3.22 -16.78
C ILE A 22 0.26 3.44 -17.19
N ALA A 23 -0.36 4.48 -16.64
CA ALA A 23 -1.66 4.98 -17.07
C ALA A 23 -1.55 6.50 -17.26
N VAL A 24 -2.12 7.01 -18.35
CA VAL A 24 -2.23 8.44 -18.64
C VAL A 24 -3.70 8.79 -18.80
N ILE A 25 -4.16 9.79 -18.06
CA ILE A 25 -5.55 10.22 -18.03
C ILE A 25 -5.70 11.67 -18.48
N SER A 26 -6.90 12.05 -18.89
CA SER A 26 -7.30 13.45 -19.09
C SER A 26 -8.60 13.76 -18.36
N LEU A 27 -8.78 15.02 -17.99
CA LEU A 27 -10.02 15.55 -17.42
C LEU A 27 -10.83 16.24 -18.54
N LYS A 28 -12.08 15.82 -18.74
CA LYS A 28 -13.00 16.47 -19.68
C LYS A 28 -13.31 17.89 -19.20
N ALA A 29 -13.12 18.89 -20.06
CA ALA A 29 -13.37 20.29 -19.73
C ALA A 29 -14.81 20.48 -19.17
N GLN A 30 -14.94 21.19 -18.03
CA GLN A 30 -16.19 21.52 -17.28
C GLN A 30 -16.61 20.61 -16.11
N SER A 31 -15.70 19.87 -15.47
CA SER A 31 -16.07 18.83 -14.49
C SER A 31 -15.46 18.94 -13.08
N LEU A 32 -14.86 20.09 -12.75
CA LEU A 32 -14.41 20.35 -11.38
C LEU A 32 -15.62 20.63 -10.48
N SER A 33 -15.69 19.94 -9.34
CA SER A 33 -16.73 20.15 -8.34
C SER A 33 -16.22 21.09 -7.23
N ASP A 34 -17.00 22.11 -6.88
CA ASP A 34 -16.71 23.03 -5.75
C ASP A 34 -16.92 22.39 -4.35
N ASN A 35 -17.18 21.08 -4.28
CA ASN A 35 -17.54 20.43 -3.01
C ASN A 35 -16.32 19.98 -2.21
N THR A 36 -15.99 20.74 -1.15
CA THR A 36 -14.85 20.49 -0.26
C THR A 36 -14.99 19.25 0.62
N SER A 37 -16.15 18.57 0.63
CA SER A 37 -16.37 17.35 1.42
C SER A 37 -15.88 16.06 0.74
N GLN A 38 -15.39 16.13 -0.50
CA GLN A 38 -14.90 14.98 -1.29
C GLN A 38 -13.37 14.93 -1.34
N PHE A 39 -12.78 13.73 -1.49
CA PHE A 39 -11.32 13.60 -1.65
C PHE A 39 -10.85 13.99 -3.06
N LEU A 40 -11.57 13.50 -4.08
CA LEU A 40 -11.40 13.83 -5.48
C LEU A 40 -12.35 14.98 -5.81
N SER A 41 -11.80 16.02 -6.43
CA SER A 41 -12.51 17.25 -6.84
C SER A 41 -13.21 17.13 -8.20
N TYR A 42 -13.46 15.91 -8.66
CA TYR A 42 -14.05 15.63 -9.98
C TYR A 42 -14.95 14.39 -9.92
N SER A 43 -15.90 14.29 -10.86
CA SER A 43 -16.72 13.09 -11.02
C SER A 43 -15.96 12.00 -11.79
N GLU A 44 -16.21 10.73 -11.48
CA GLU A 44 -15.54 9.60 -12.14
C GLU A 44 -15.78 9.60 -13.67
N ASP A 45 -16.99 9.94 -14.12
CA ASP A 45 -17.37 10.03 -15.54
C ASP A 45 -16.61 11.11 -16.35
N SER A 46 -15.96 12.03 -15.65
CA SER A 46 -15.22 13.14 -16.25
C SER A 46 -13.77 12.84 -16.57
N VAL A 47 -13.25 11.70 -16.10
CA VAL A 47 -11.87 11.28 -16.34
C VAL A 47 -11.83 10.22 -17.42
N GLU A 48 -10.96 10.40 -18.41
CA GLU A 48 -10.76 9.45 -19.50
C GLU A 48 -9.36 8.84 -19.42
N LEU A 49 -9.27 7.51 -19.57
CA LEU A 49 -8.00 6.80 -19.75
C LEU A 49 -7.56 6.95 -21.21
N ILE A 50 -6.44 7.65 -21.42
CA ILE A 50 -5.92 8.03 -22.74
C ILE A 50 -4.87 7.04 -23.24
N TYR A 51 -4.04 6.53 -22.33
CA TYR A 51 -2.99 5.58 -22.65
C TYR A 51 -2.76 4.66 -21.45
N GLU A 52 -2.58 3.38 -21.71
CA GLU A 52 -2.05 2.44 -20.74
C GLU A 52 -1.07 1.48 -21.41
N ASP A 53 -0.08 1.05 -20.64
CA ASP A 53 0.88 0.05 -21.09
C ASP A 53 1.48 -0.66 -19.88
N ARG A 54 2.01 -1.86 -20.09
CA ARG A 54 2.54 -2.71 -19.01
C ARG A 54 3.74 -3.53 -19.45
N ILE A 55 4.65 -3.76 -18.51
CA ILE A 55 5.77 -4.68 -18.66
C ILE A 55 5.73 -5.67 -17.51
N GLU A 56 5.95 -6.94 -17.84
CA GLU A 56 6.10 -8.01 -16.86
C GLU A 56 7.59 -8.32 -16.66
N TRP A 57 7.94 -8.78 -15.46
CA TRP A 57 9.29 -9.21 -15.10
C TRP A 57 9.25 -10.44 -14.18
N PRO A 58 10.38 -11.13 -13.98
CA PRO A 58 10.42 -12.33 -13.15
C PRO A 58 9.99 -12.10 -11.70
N GLU A 59 9.39 -13.13 -11.11
CA GLU A 59 9.06 -13.15 -9.68
C GLU A 59 10.30 -12.85 -8.81
N PRO A 60 10.14 -12.14 -7.68
CA PRO A 60 11.20 -11.97 -6.70
C PRO A 60 11.76 -13.31 -6.19
N THR A 61 13.06 -13.32 -5.84
CA THR A 61 13.73 -14.50 -5.34
C THR A 61 13.37 -14.73 -3.87
N ARG A 62 12.89 -15.93 -3.54
CA ARG A 62 12.50 -16.31 -2.17
C ARG A 62 13.44 -17.36 -1.60
N GLN A 63 13.84 -17.18 -0.35
CA GLN A 63 14.69 -18.11 0.39
C GLN A 63 14.24 -18.22 1.85
N MET A 64 14.51 -19.35 2.49
CA MET A 64 14.30 -19.51 3.93
C MET A 64 15.61 -19.22 4.66
N LEU A 65 15.61 -18.23 5.55
CA LEU A 65 16.74 -17.84 6.39
C LEU A 65 16.32 -17.93 7.85
N ASN A 66 16.95 -18.80 8.64
CA ASN A 66 16.70 -18.95 10.08
C ASN A 66 15.20 -19.09 10.45
N GLY A 67 14.43 -19.84 9.65
CA GLY A 67 13.00 -20.05 9.87
C GLY A 67 12.09 -18.92 9.42
N ALA A 68 12.64 -17.88 8.78
CA ALA A 68 11.88 -16.78 8.19
C ALA A 68 12.06 -16.73 6.66
N SER A 69 11.04 -16.23 5.96
CA SER A 69 11.11 -16.07 4.50
C SER A 69 11.78 -14.74 4.16
N SER A 70 12.91 -14.80 3.46
CA SER A 70 13.50 -13.65 2.79
C SER A 70 13.03 -13.58 1.35
N CYS A 71 12.80 -12.37 0.85
CA CYS A 71 12.30 -12.11 -0.49
C CYS A 71 12.99 -10.89 -1.08
N THR A 72 13.74 -11.08 -2.17
CA THR A 72 14.62 -10.05 -2.74
C THR A 72 14.45 -9.88 -4.23
N GLN A 73 14.75 -8.68 -4.75
CA GLN A 73 14.71 -8.39 -6.18
C GLN A 73 15.78 -7.37 -6.56
N GLU A 74 16.29 -7.50 -7.78
CA GLU A 74 17.28 -6.61 -8.36
C GLU A 74 16.63 -5.28 -8.78
N PRO A 75 16.97 -4.13 -8.16
CA PRO A 75 16.28 -2.88 -8.42
C PRO A 75 16.39 -2.37 -9.86
N THR A 76 17.49 -2.72 -10.55
CA THR A 76 17.71 -2.31 -11.94
C THR A 76 16.60 -2.81 -12.89
N ILE A 77 15.94 -3.93 -12.57
CA ILE A 77 14.77 -4.43 -13.31
C ILE A 77 13.69 -3.36 -13.37
N TRP A 78 13.36 -2.72 -12.24
CA TRP A 78 12.28 -1.73 -12.17
C TRP A 78 12.57 -0.51 -13.03
N TRP A 79 13.79 0.06 -12.91
CA TRP A 79 14.13 1.26 -13.67
C TRP A 79 14.22 0.97 -15.17
N ASN A 80 14.74 -0.20 -15.56
CA ASN A 80 14.78 -0.62 -16.97
C ASN A 80 13.36 -0.71 -17.56
N SER A 81 12.42 -1.32 -16.84
CA SER A 81 11.03 -1.41 -17.29
C SER A 81 10.32 -0.05 -17.30
N VAL A 82 10.55 0.82 -16.31
CA VAL A 82 10.05 2.21 -16.35
C VAL A 82 10.59 2.95 -17.58
N ASN A 83 11.88 2.82 -17.88
CA ASN A 83 12.47 3.44 -19.07
C ASN A 83 11.82 2.93 -20.36
N GLU A 84 11.53 1.64 -20.44
CA GLU A 84 10.86 1.06 -21.62
C GLU A 84 9.42 1.57 -21.78
N LEU A 85 8.63 1.63 -20.69
CA LEU A 85 7.28 2.23 -20.72
C LEU A 85 7.31 3.70 -21.15
N LEU A 86 8.27 4.48 -20.64
CA LEU A 86 8.38 5.91 -21.00
C LEU A 86 8.88 6.10 -22.44
N LEU A 87 9.73 5.20 -22.96
CA LEU A 87 10.11 5.18 -24.38
C LEU A 87 8.92 4.83 -25.28
N ALA A 88 8.10 3.86 -24.88
CA ALA A 88 6.88 3.49 -25.61
C ALA A 88 5.92 4.69 -25.68
N LEU A 89 5.67 5.34 -24.54
CA LEU A 89 4.84 6.55 -24.46
C LEU A 89 5.40 7.71 -25.30
N SER A 90 6.73 7.86 -25.41
CA SER A 90 7.33 8.93 -26.22
C SER A 90 7.06 8.83 -27.72
N ARG A 91 6.54 7.69 -28.20
CA ARG A 91 6.05 7.52 -29.58
C ARG A 91 4.77 8.31 -29.84
N TYR A 92 4.16 8.86 -28.80
CA TYR A 92 2.98 9.74 -28.86
C TYR A 92 3.32 11.14 -28.31
N PRO A 93 4.09 11.98 -29.03
CA PRO A 93 4.52 13.29 -28.53
C PRO A 93 3.37 14.23 -28.17
N SER A 94 2.21 14.11 -28.83
CA SER A 94 1.01 14.86 -28.50
C SER A 94 0.46 14.54 -27.11
N ILE A 95 0.75 13.35 -26.57
CA ILE A 95 0.43 12.95 -25.21
C ILE A 95 1.59 13.31 -24.29
N SER A 96 2.78 12.77 -24.53
CA SER A 96 3.92 12.89 -23.60
C SER A 96 4.30 14.35 -23.32
N SER A 97 4.33 15.21 -24.34
CA SER A 97 4.69 16.64 -24.15
C SER A 97 3.63 17.45 -23.40
N ASN A 98 2.42 16.91 -23.24
CA ASN A 98 1.29 17.56 -22.56
C ASN A 98 0.99 16.99 -21.17
N ILE A 99 1.78 16.02 -20.69
CA ILE A 99 1.68 15.53 -19.31
C ILE A 99 2.17 16.63 -18.35
N GLN A 100 1.29 17.04 -17.44
CA GLN A 100 1.54 18.11 -16.49
C GLN A 100 2.16 17.60 -15.19
N ALA A 101 1.74 16.42 -14.74
CA ALA A 101 2.20 15.81 -13.51
C ALA A 101 2.27 14.28 -13.63
N LEU A 102 3.22 13.69 -12.89
CA LEU A 102 3.45 12.25 -12.81
C LEU A 102 3.67 11.82 -11.36
N THR A 103 2.97 10.76 -10.94
CA THR A 103 3.07 10.14 -9.61
C THR A 103 3.48 8.68 -9.74
N ILE A 104 4.18 8.15 -8.73
CA ILE A 104 4.58 6.74 -8.65
C ILE A 104 3.89 6.08 -7.45
N ASP A 105 3.35 4.89 -7.66
CA ASP A 105 3.03 3.95 -6.58
C ASP A 105 3.90 2.70 -6.67
N GLY A 106 3.92 1.94 -5.58
CA GLY A 106 4.66 0.69 -5.54
C GLY A 106 4.36 -0.12 -4.29
N THR A 107 4.98 -1.28 -4.22
CA THR A 107 4.72 -2.25 -3.15
C THR A 107 5.12 -1.70 -1.78
N SER A 108 4.16 -1.68 -0.85
CA SER A 108 4.39 -1.18 0.51
C SER A 108 5.55 -1.91 1.19
N THR A 109 6.43 -1.20 1.91
CA THR A 109 7.59 -1.73 2.66
C THR A 109 8.73 -2.33 1.83
N THR A 110 8.69 -2.28 0.50
CA THR A 110 9.86 -2.62 -0.31
C THR A 110 10.91 -1.51 -0.19
N VAL A 111 12.11 -1.87 0.25
CA VAL A 111 13.20 -0.90 0.48
C VAL A 111 14.52 -1.37 -0.12
N LEU A 112 15.37 -0.43 -0.53
CA LEU A 112 16.70 -0.69 -1.07
C LEU A 112 17.74 0.32 -0.56
N PRO A 113 19.01 -0.10 -0.38
CA PRO A 113 20.10 0.80 -0.07
C PRO A 113 20.71 1.39 -1.35
N ILE A 114 21.03 2.68 -1.31
CA ILE A 114 21.65 3.42 -2.42
C ILE A 114 22.88 4.21 -1.97
N ASP A 115 23.76 4.50 -2.92
CA ASP A 115 24.86 5.44 -2.75
C ASP A 115 24.39 6.89 -2.92
N GLN A 116 25.33 7.85 -2.77
CA GLN A 116 25.02 9.29 -2.93
C GLN A 116 24.59 9.66 -4.35
N LYS A 117 24.86 8.82 -5.36
CA LYS A 117 24.48 9.02 -6.76
C LYS A 117 23.14 8.36 -7.10
N GLY A 118 22.53 7.64 -6.17
CA GLY A 118 21.29 6.89 -6.40
C GLY A 118 21.51 5.48 -6.97
N THR A 119 22.74 4.98 -6.99
CA THR A 119 23.06 3.63 -7.44
C THR A 119 22.66 2.63 -6.36
N PRO A 120 21.86 1.58 -6.66
CA PRO A 120 21.61 0.49 -5.73
C PRO A 120 22.90 -0.19 -5.27
N ILE A 121 23.05 -0.42 -3.97
CA ILE A 121 24.23 -1.05 -3.35
C ILE A 121 24.00 -2.55 -3.11
N ASP A 122 22.74 -2.96 -3.01
CA ASP A 122 22.29 -4.33 -2.77
C ASP A 122 20.94 -4.59 -3.46
N LEU A 123 20.46 -5.83 -3.40
CA LEU A 123 19.08 -6.15 -3.71
C LEU A 123 18.12 -5.41 -2.78
N ALA A 124 16.94 -5.12 -3.31
CA ALA A 124 15.84 -4.70 -2.48
C ALA A 124 15.32 -5.84 -1.61
N LEU A 125 14.91 -5.52 -0.39
CA LEU A 125 14.07 -6.38 0.44
C LEU A 125 12.62 -6.09 0.09
N MET A 126 11.94 -7.05 -0.52
CA MET A 126 10.57 -6.90 -1.04
C MET A 126 9.53 -6.84 0.08
N TYR A 127 8.31 -6.37 -0.24
CA TYR A 127 7.19 -6.28 0.70
C TYR A 127 6.91 -7.59 1.46
N SER A 128 7.09 -8.74 0.79
CA SER A 128 6.87 -10.06 1.37
C SER A 128 8.07 -10.66 2.10
N ASP A 129 9.19 -9.93 2.20
CA ASP A 129 10.29 -10.29 3.10
C ASP A 129 9.83 -10.14 4.55
N ASN A 130 10.04 -11.17 5.35
CA ASN A 130 9.71 -11.21 6.77
C ASN A 130 10.90 -11.73 7.59
N SER A 131 12.12 -11.56 7.08
CA SER A 131 13.35 -12.13 7.63
C SER A 131 13.97 -11.32 8.77
N CYS A 132 13.58 -10.05 8.92
CA CYS A 132 14.14 -9.10 9.89
C CYS A 132 13.59 -9.27 11.32
N LEU A 133 13.62 -10.50 11.84
CA LEU A 133 13.01 -10.87 13.13
C LEU A 133 13.70 -10.22 14.34
N SER A 134 15.03 -10.09 14.32
CA SER A 134 15.77 -9.44 15.41
C SER A 134 15.51 -7.95 15.46
N GLN A 135 15.43 -7.29 14.30
CA GLN A 135 15.09 -5.87 14.20
C GLN A 135 13.66 -5.62 14.68
N ALA A 136 12.70 -6.48 14.33
CA ALA A 136 11.33 -6.39 14.84
C ALA A 136 11.27 -6.47 16.37
N LYS A 137 12.02 -7.39 16.99
CA LYS A 137 12.10 -7.50 18.45
C LYS A 137 12.70 -6.24 19.09
N LEU A 138 13.71 -5.65 18.45
CA LEU A 138 14.30 -4.39 18.90
C LEU A 138 13.28 -3.24 18.81
N ILE A 139 12.58 -3.09 17.68
CA ILE A 139 11.57 -2.06 17.49
C ILE A 139 10.47 -2.15 18.56
N GLN A 140 10.02 -3.35 18.93
CA GLN A 140 9.01 -3.57 19.98
C GLN A 140 9.44 -3.08 21.37
N GLN A 141 10.73 -2.86 21.62
CA GLN A 141 11.21 -2.29 22.88
C GLN A 141 11.01 -0.77 22.96
N TYR A 142 10.86 -0.09 21.82
CA TYR A 142 10.75 1.38 21.73
C TYR A 142 9.36 1.82 21.24
N ALA A 143 8.84 1.16 20.21
CA ALA A 143 7.63 1.56 19.54
C ALA A 143 6.38 1.29 20.40
N PRO A 144 5.39 2.20 20.40
CA PRO A 144 4.08 1.95 20.99
C PRO A 144 3.44 0.69 20.41
N ASN A 145 2.67 -0.05 21.21
CA ASN A 145 2.01 -1.30 20.81
C ASN A 145 1.11 -1.19 19.57
N ASN A 146 0.60 0.01 19.26
CA ASN A 146 -0.22 0.29 18.09
C ASN A 146 0.57 0.77 16.86
N SER A 147 1.90 0.91 16.96
CA SER A 147 2.74 1.33 15.84
C SER A 147 2.75 0.27 14.72
N PRO A 148 2.43 0.64 13.46
CA PRO A 148 2.52 -0.28 12.32
C PRO A 148 3.95 -0.74 11.99
N ALA A 149 4.98 -0.12 12.58
CA ALA A 149 6.39 -0.39 12.29
C ALA A 149 6.97 -1.62 13.03
N GLN A 150 6.21 -2.29 13.90
CA GLN A 150 6.75 -3.36 14.76
C GLN A 150 6.98 -4.71 14.07
N GLY A 151 6.40 -4.93 12.87
CA GLY A 151 6.48 -6.20 12.16
C GLY A 151 7.85 -6.43 11.51
N ALA A 152 8.26 -7.70 11.38
CA ALA A 152 9.51 -8.07 10.69
C ALA A 152 9.50 -7.75 9.18
N GLY A 153 8.32 -7.66 8.57
CA GLY A 153 8.16 -7.16 7.20
C GLY A 153 8.02 -5.64 7.09
N SER A 154 8.09 -4.87 8.19
CA SER A 154 8.02 -3.41 8.14
C SER A 154 9.23 -2.81 7.42
N SER A 155 9.08 -1.60 6.85
CA SER A 155 10.23 -0.90 6.28
C SER A 155 11.25 -0.53 7.34
N LEU A 156 10.86 -0.21 8.59
CA LEU A 156 11.80 0.05 9.68
C LEU A 156 12.66 -1.16 10.04
N ALA A 157 12.08 -2.36 10.10
CA ALA A 157 12.85 -3.58 10.39
C ALA A 157 13.89 -3.86 9.30
N LYS A 158 13.50 -3.73 8.04
CA LYS A 158 14.40 -3.86 6.87
C LYS A 158 15.45 -2.74 6.84
N TRP A 159 15.08 -1.54 7.26
CA TRP A 159 15.98 -0.39 7.33
C TRP A 159 17.11 -0.62 8.33
N LEU A 160 16.77 -1.05 9.54
CA LEU A 160 17.75 -1.44 10.57
C LEU A 160 18.59 -2.64 10.12
N TYR A 161 17.99 -3.61 9.43
CA TYR A 161 18.70 -4.79 8.95
C TYR A 161 19.87 -4.41 8.03
N PHE A 162 19.63 -3.51 7.08
CA PHE A 162 20.67 -3.05 6.15
C PHE A 162 21.82 -2.29 6.81
N TYR A 163 21.57 -1.55 7.90
CA TYR A 163 22.65 -0.86 8.63
C TYR A 163 23.40 -1.75 9.61
N GLN A 164 22.76 -2.81 10.11
CA GLN A 164 23.37 -3.75 11.06
C GLN A 164 24.12 -4.90 10.39
N ASN A 165 23.84 -5.19 9.13
CA ASN A 165 24.46 -6.27 8.37
C ASN A 165 25.27 -5.70 7.20
N ASN A 166 26.33 -6.38 6.81
CA ASN A 166 27.03 -6.03 5.58
C ASN A 166 26.08 -6.22 4.39
N VAL A 167 25.97 -5.19 3.56
CA VAL A 167 25.37 -5.33 2.24
C VAL A 167 26.39 -5.96 1.29
N ARG A 168 25.93 -6.53 0.18
CA ARG A 168 26.75 -7.30 -0.79
C ARG A 168 28.11 -6.70 -1.11
N THR A 169 28.20 -5.37 -1.12
CA THR A 169 29.38 -4.64 -1.59
C THR A 169 30.17 -3.94 -0.48
N GLN A 170 29.60 -3.72 0.73
CA GLN A 170 30.23 -2.94 1.81
C GLN A 170 29.39 -2.90 3.10
N THR A 171 29.94 -2.33 4.18
CA THR A 171 29.14 -1.88 5.34
C THR A 171 28.51 -0.52 5.05
N LEU A 172 27.22 -0.33 5.35
CA LEU A 172 26.57 0.96 5.13
C LEU A 172 27.04 2.00 6.14
N ASN A 173 27.66 3.07 5.64
CA ASN A 173 27.86 4.32 6.37
C ASN A 173 26.63 5.24 6.27
N HIS A 174 26.04 5.64 7.40
CA HIS A 174 24.85 6.50 7.47
C HIS A 174 24.99 7.87 6.78
N ASN A 175 26.21 8.42 6.70
CA ASN A 175 26.48 9.71 6.04
C ASN A 175 26.64 9.58 4.51
N LYS A 176 26.88 8.36 4.01
CA LYS A 176 27.17 8.11 2.58
C LYS A 176 26.07 7.33 1.87
N HIS A 177 25.25 6.60 2.62
CA HIS A 177 24.24 5.72 2.05
C HIS A 177 22.88 6.02 2.63
N LYS A 178 21.88 5.90 1.77
CA LYS A 178 20.47 6.05 2.12
C LYS A 178 19.76 4.75 1.84
N ILE A 179 18.64 4.56 2.50
CA ILE A 179 17.72 3.48 2.17
C ILE A 179 16.39 4.13 1.86
N LEU A 180 15.86 3.77 0.70
CA LEU A 180 14.67 4.38 0.12
C LEU A 180 13.60 3.33 -0.02
N HIS A 181 12.34 3.75 -0.05
CA HIS A 181 11.30 2.88 -0.59
C HIS A 181 11.47 2.78 -2.12
N GLN A 182 10.92 1.71 -2.69
CA GLN A 182 10.89 1.47 -4.13
C GLN A 182 10.40 2.70 -4.92
N THR A 183 9.32 3.31 -4.46
CA THR A 183 8.71 4.53 -5.05
C THR A 183 9.65 5.72 -5.01
N ASP A 184 10.26 5.97 -3.85
CA ASP A 184 11.17 7.08 -3.61
C ASP A 184 12.40 7.00 -4.53
N TRP A 185 12.89 5.78 -4.77
CA TRP A 185 14.02 5.57 -5.67
C TRP A 185 13.66 5.85 -7.13
N ILE A 186 12.50 5.39 -7.61
CA ILE A 186 12.02 5.70 -8.98
C ILE A 186 11.78 7.20 -9.16
N ILE A 187 11.20 7.87 -8.16
CA ILE A 187 11.07 9.34 -8.14
C ILE A 187 12.46 10.01 -8.24
N GLY A 188 13.41 9.51 -7.45
CA GLY A 188 14.79 9.98 -7.50
C GLY A 188 15.47 9.77 -8.86
N GLN A 189 15.21 8.66 -9.57
CA GLN A 189 15.69 8.44 -10.94
C GLN A 189 15.11 9.46 -11.92
N LEU A 190 13.85 9.87 -11.73
CA LEU A 190 13.17 10.82 -12.61
C LEU A 190 13.66 12.27 -12.45
N CYS A 191 13.95 12.69 -11.22
CA CYS A 191 14.23 14.10 -10.91
C CYS A 191 15.57 14.40 -10.21
N GLY A 192 16.31 13.37 -9.80
CA GLY A 192 17.60 13.50 -9.09
C GLY A 192 17.48 13.75 -7.58
N HIS A 193 16.28 13.69 -7.00
CA HIS A 193 16.06 13.93 -5.57
C HIS A 193 15.80 12.63 -4.79
N TYR A 194 16.82 12.16 -4.08
CA TYR A 194 16.82 10.90 -3.31
C TYR A 194 16.67 11.14 -1.79
N HIS A 195 15.96 12.17 -1.38
CA HIS A 195 15.80 12.53 0.04
C HIS A 195 14.35 12.76 0.45
N TYR A 196 13.40 12.58 -0.45
CA TYR A 196 11.98 12.68 -0.16
C TYR A 196 11.35 11.29 -0.05
N SER A 197 10.29 11.19 0.74
CA SER A 197 9.37 10.06 0.77
C SER A 197 7.96 10.57 1.09
N ASP A 198 6.97 9.69 0.98
CA ASP A 198 5.58 9.99 1.26
C ASP A 198 5.08 9.38 2.58
N GLU A 199 4.01 9.98 3.12
CA GLU A 199 3.38 9.59 4.38
C GLU A 199 2.82 8.15 4.38
N HIS A 200 2.46 7.58 3.22
CA HIS A 200 1.94 6.21 3.16
C HIS A 200 3.06 5.18 3.28
N ASN A 201 4.16 5.37 2.55
CA ASN A 201 5.32 4.49 2.64
C ASN A 201 6.01 4.61 4.00
N CYS A 202 6.12 5.83 4.55
CA CYS A 202 6.78 6.08 5.84
C CYS A 202 5.98 5.62 7.07
N LEU A 203 4.69 5.27 6.94
CA LEU A 203 3.90 4.77 8.07
C LEU A 203 4.55 3.55 8.74
N LYS A 204 5.04 2.59 7.94
CA LYS A 204 5.74 1.39 8.44
C LYS A 204 7.24 1.60 8.62
N LEU A 205 7.73 2.80 8.33
CA LEU A 205 9.07 3.27 8.72
C LEU A 205 9.05 3.88 10.14
N GLY A 206 7.86 4.11 10.71
CA GLY A 206 7.68 4.65 12.05
C GLY A 206 7.13 6.07 12.09
N TYR A 207 6.75 6.65 10.94
CA TYR A 207 6.11 7.98 10.90
C TYR A 207 4.74 7.96 11.57
N ASP A 208 4.47 8.94 12.44
CA ASP A 208 3.15 9.14 13.03
C ASP A 208 2.32 10.02 12.09
N ASN A 209 1.34 9.42 11.42
CA ASN A 209 0.48 10.12 10.48
C ASN A 209 -0.64 10.94 11.14
N ILE A 210 -0.94 10.71 12.41
CA ILE A 210 -1.91 11.50 13.17
C ILE A 210 -1.28 12.83 13.53
N GLN A 211 -0.12 12.78 14.18
CA GLN A 211 0.61 13.97 14.60
C GLN A 211 1.46 14.57 13.47
N GLN A 212 1.65 13.84 12.37
CA GLN A 212 2.48 14.22 11.22
C GLN A 212 3.94 14.51 11.58
N ILE A 213 4.49 13.72 12.50
CA ILE A 213 5.86 13.87 12.99
C ILE A 213 6.63 12.55 12.93
N TRP A 214 7.95 12.67 12.93
CA TRP A 214 8.81 11.58 13.36
C TRP A 214 8.77 11.49 14.89
N PRO A 215 8.26 10.39 15.47
CA PRO A 215 8.05 10.31 16.92
C PRO A 215 9.36 10.12 17.69
N ASP A 216 9.39 10.58 18.94
CA ASP A 216 10.60 10.54 19.79
C ASP A 216 11.15 9.13 20.00
N TRP A 217 10.28 8.11 20.09
CA TRP A 217 10.71 6.71 20.24
C TRP A 217 11.56 6.24 19.06
N LEU A 218 11.27 6.72 17.84
CA LEU A 218 12.02 6.38 16.65
C LEU A 218 13.41 7.02 16.72
N THR A 219 13.48 8.29 17.11
CA THR A 219 14.76 8.98 17.32
C THR A 219 15.62 8.28 18.38
N ALA A 220 15.01 7.85 19.50
CA ALA A 220 15.70 7.09 20.54
C ALA A 220 16.27 5.76 20.00
N LEU A 221 15.43 4.96 19.33
CA LEU A 221 15.83 3.71 18.70
C LEU A 221 17.02 3.90 17.74
N LEU A 222 16.93 4.89 16.85
CA LEU A 222 17.97 5.17 15.86
C LEU A 222 19.28 5.60 16.54
N ASN A 223 19.23 6.45 17.58
CA ASN A 223 20.45 6.86 18.29
C ASN A 223 21.15 5.68 19.00
N ASP A 224 20.41 4.78 19.62
CA ASP A 224 20.98 3.64 20.36
C ASP A 224 21.60 2.59 19.41
N THR A 225 21.03 2.45 18.21
CA THR A 225 21.61 1.58 17.18
C THR A 225 22.92 2.11 16.58
N THR A 226 23.21 3.41 16.70
CA THR A 226 24.49 3.99 16.23
C THR A 226 25.59 4.00 17.29
N SER A 227 25.22 4.04 18.56
CA SER A 227 26.19 4.15 19.67
C SER A 227 26.85 2.80 20.01
N SER A 228 26.28 1.70 19.54
CA SER A 228 26.77 0.33 19.77
C SER A 228 27.85 -0.14 18.78
N SER A 229 28.28 0.70 17.82
CA SER A 229 29.42 0.39 16.93
C SER A 229 30.80 0.62 17.54
N SER A 230 30.90 1.05 18.80
CA SER A 230 32.13 0.98 19.60
C SER A 230 31.99 -0.09 20.68
N THR A 231 32.62 -1.26 20.45
CA THR A 231 33.00 -2.30 21.43
C THR A 231 32.37 -2.23 22.84
N THR A 232 31.57 -3.23 23.23
CA THR A 232 31.89 -4.20 24.31
C THR A 232 30.68 -5.05 24.75
N ASN A 233 30.97 -6.35 24.97
CA ASN A 233 30.46 -7.29 25.97
C ASN A 233 29.11 -6.99 26.66
N ILE A 234 28.19 -7.94 26.48
CA ILE A 234 26.95 -8.09 27.25
C ILE A 234 27.31 -8.39 28.72
N PRO A 235 26.91 -7.56 29.70
CA PRO A 235 26.97 -7.93 31.10
C PRO A 235 25.80 -8.87 31.44
N THR A 236 26.14 -10.08 31.90
CA THR A 236 25.21 -11.01 32.54
C THR A 236 24.92 -10.53 33.96
N THR A 237 23.80 -9.84 34.19
CA THR A 237 22.99 -9.85 35.43
C THR A 237 21.84 -8.82 35.35
N PRO A 238 20.62 -9.15 35.83
CA PRO A 238 19.54 -8.17 35.95
C PRO A 238 19.67 -7.37 37.26
N PRO A 239 19.44 -6.04 37.28
CA PRO A 239 19.27 -5.32 38.53
C PRO A 239 17.83 -5.39 39.02
N SER A 240 17.71 -5.65 40.32
CA SER A 240 16.50 -5.73 41.12
C SER A 240 15.69 -4.44 41.16
N ALA A 241 14.37 -4.60 41.32
CA ALA A 241 13.40 -3.51 41.45
C ALA A 241 13.67 -2.63 42.69
N THR A 242 13.67 -1.31 42.51
CA THR A 242 13.39 -0.38 43.61
C THR A 242 12.67 0.85 43.09
N THR A 243 11.53 1.12 43.69
CA THR A 243 10.58 2.20 43.41
C THR A 243 11.15 3.53 43.87
N THR A 244 11.24 4.53 43.00
CA THR A 244 11.25 5.94 43.41
C THR A 244 10.55 6.82 42.37
N THR A 245 9.58 7.57 42.88
CA THR A 245 8.86 8.66 42.22
C THR A 245 9.79 9.85 42.00
N SER A 246 9.82 10.42 40.79
CA SER A 246 10.33 11.78 40.59
C SER A 246 9.74 12.43 39.32
N THR A 247 9.51 13.72 39.48
CA THR A 247 8.74 14.68 38.69
C THR A 247 9.29 14.97 37.29
N ILE A 248 8.38 15.23 36.36
CA ILE A 248 8.63 15.74 35.00
C ILE A 248 9.10 17.21 35.06
N PRO A 249 10.26 17.57 34.48
CA PRO A 249 10.53 18.96 34.12
C PRO A 249 10.05 19.23 32.69
N THR A 250 9.20 20.23 32.56
CA THR A 250 8.75 20.83 31.31
C THR A 250 9.84 21.80 30.83
N THR A 251 10.46 21.56 29.67
CA THR A 251 11.10 22.60 28.85
C THR A 251 11.27 22.15 27.39
N ALA A 252 11.14 23.13 26.50
CA ALA A 252 10.99 23.06 25.06
C ALA A 252 12.23 22.59 24.27
N ALA A 253 11.94 22.14 23.04
CA ALA A 253 12.75 22.15 21.81
C ALA A 253 14.28 22.32 21.94
N SER A 254 15.01 21.22 21.75
CA SER A 254 16.38 21.25 21.22
C SER A 254 16.63 20.00 20.38
N GLY A 255 16.90 20.18 19.09
CA GLY A 255 17.12 19.10 18.13
C GLY A 255 18.27 18.19 18.53
N LYS A 256 17.99 16.89 18.64
CA LYS A 256 19.00 15.83 18.59
C LYS A 256 18.93 15.25 17.18
N THR A 257 19.88 15.62 16.33
CA THR A 257 19.99 15.05 14.98
C THR A 257 20.29 13.56 15.07
N SER A 258 19.32 12.74 14.70
CA SER A 258 19.53 11.33 14.41
C SER A 258 20.66 11.18 13.38
N HIS A 259 21.60 10.28 13.62
CA HIS A 259 22.66 9.93 12.65
C HIS A 259 22.08 9.26 11.40
N PHE A 260 20.85 8.76 11.47
CA PHE A 260 20.12 8.25 10.32
C PHE A 260 19.44 9.40 9.58
N LEU A 261 19.72 9.49 8.29
CA LEU A 261 19.02 10.41 7.38
C LEU A 261 17.64 9.83 7.06
N LEU A 262 16.67 10.07 7.96
CA LEU A 262 15.25 9.90 7.65
C LEU A 262 14.89 10.74 6.41
N PRO A 263 13.99 10.26 5.54
CA PRO A 263 13.57 11.06 4.40
C PRO A 263 12.81 12.31 4.86
N GLN A 264 12.88 13.37 4.06
CA GLN A 264 12.00 14.52 4.19
C GLN A 264 10.61 14.13 3.72
N LEU A 265 9.63 14.28 4.61
CA LEU A 265 8.27 13.84 4.35
C LEU A 265 7.48 14.82 3.50
N LYS A 266 6.70 14.24 2.60
CA LYS A 266 5.73 14.93 1.75
C LYS A 266 4.40 14.19 1.83
N GLN A 267 3.30 14.93 1.76
CA GLN A 267 2.00 14.32 1.55
C GLN A 267 1.97 13.69 0.16
N SER A 268 1.22 12.59 0.01
CA SER A 268 1.06 11.95 -1.30
C SER A 268 0.50 12.94 -2.34
N GLY A 269 1.11 12.98 -3.53
CA GLY A 269 0.77 13.95 -4.57
C GLY A 269 1.38 15.35 -4.39
N ALA A 270 2.11 15.63 -3.32
CA ALA A 270 2.79 16.93 -3.18
C ALA A 270 3.93 17.08 -4.20
N TYR A 271 4.19 18.32 -4.63
CA TYR A 271 5.29 18.62 -5.56
C TYR A 271 6.66 18.26 -4.96
N ILE A 272 7.47 17.51 -5.74
CA ILE A 272 8.86 17.21 -5.43
C ILE A 272 9.79 18.11 -6.23
N ALA A 273 9.72 17.98 -7.56
CA ALA A 273 10.60 18.66 -8.50
C ALA A 273 10.02 18.58 -9.91
N THR A 274 10.66 19.24 -10.88
CA THR A 274 10.43 18.94 -12.29
C THR A 274 11.28 17.74 -12.72
N ILE A 275 10.84 17.03 -13.75
CA ILE A 275 11.63 15.97 -14.38
C ILE A 275 13.01 16.47 -14.83
N SER A 276 14.02 15.60 -14.80
CA SER A 276 15.38 15.98 -15.21
C SER A 276 15.49 16.30 -16.71
N LYS A 277 16.34 17.28 -17.05
CA LYS A 277 16.53 17.75 -18.44
C LYS A 277 16.91 16.63 -19.42
N ALA A 278 17.72 15.67 -18.96
CA ALA A 278 18.13 14.53 -19.78
C ALA A 278 16.93 13.66 -20.18
N LEU A 279 16.00 13.44 -19.24
CA LEU A 279 14.79 12.65 -19.48
C LEU A 279 13.74 13.42 -20.29
N CYS A 280 13.66 14.76 -20.19
CA CYS A 280 12.83 15.57 -21.08
C CYS A 280 13.11 15.27 -22.55
N LYS A 281 14.40 15.32 -22.92
CA LYS A 281 14.85 15.07 -24.30
C LYS A 281 14.62 13.62 -24.71
N ARG A 282 14.86 12.67 -23.80
CA ARG A 282 14.75 11.23 -24.07
C ARG A 282 13.32 10.79 -24.31
N TYR A 283 12.37 11.30 -23.53
CA TYR A 283 10.97 10.84 -23.51
C TYR A 283 9.97 11.84 -24.10
N GLN A 284 10.45 12.92 -24.71
CA GLN A 284 9.61 13.99 -25.28
C GLN A 284 8.69 14.63 -24.23
N PHE A 285 9.14 14.74 -22.98
CA PHE A 285 8.41 15.41 -21.92
C PHE A 285 8.69 16.92 -21.92
N ASN A 286 7.68 17.70 -21.50
CA ASN A 286 7.87 19.11 -21.22
C ASN A 286 8.77 19.30 -19.99
N ALA A 287 9.69 20.27 -20.02
CA ALA A 287 10.55 20.59 -18.88
C ALA A 287 9.79 21.08 -17.63
N LYS A 288 8.51 21.44 -17.78
CA LYS A 288 7.60 21.80 -16.68
C LYS A 288 6.87 20.60 -16.06
N LEU A 289 7.04 19.38 -16.59
CA LEU A 289 6.43 18.17 -16.03
C LEU A 289 6.83 18.03 -14.56
N LYS A 290 5.83 18.07 -13.68
CA LYS A 290 5.99 17.94 -12.24
C LYS A 290 6.08 16.46 -11.86
N ILE A 291 7.10 16.12 -11.09
CA ILE A 291 7.20 14.84 -10.38
C ILE A 291 6.64 15.05 -8.98
N LEU A 292 5.71 14.20 -8.58
CA LEU A 292 4.99 14.30 -7.32
C LEU A 292 5.41 13.19 -6.36
N ALA A 293 5.16 13.42 -5.06
CA ALA A 293 5.36 12.45 -4.01
C ALA A 293 4.46 11.24 -4.24
N GLY A 294 5.01 10.05 -4.02
CA GLY A 294 4.37 8.79 -4.37
C GLY A 294 3.26 8.35 -3.41
N THR A 295 2.94 7.07 -3.48
CA THR A 295 2.01 6.38 -2.58
C THR A 295 2.30 4.88 -2.55
N THR A 296 1.48 4.11 -1.84
CA THR A 296 1.49 2.65 -1.93
C THR A 296 0.50 2.15 -2.97
N ASP A 297 0.82 1.04 -3.64
CA ASP A 297 -0.04 0.31 -4.58
C ASP A 297 -1.46 0.09 -4.04
N SER A 298 -1.56 -0.28 -2.77
CA SER A 298 -2.81 -0.54 -2.08
C SER A 298 -3.66 0.72 -1.93
N THR A 299 -3.04 1.89 -1.73
CA THR A 299 -3.73 3.17 -1.61
C THR A 299 -4.11 3.71 -2.99
N ALA A 300 -3.21 3.59 -3.97
CA ALA A 300 -3.51 3.92 -5.37
C ALA A 300 -4.68 3.08 -5.91
N SER A 301 -4.70 1.77 -5.65
CA SER A 301 -5.81 0.89 -6.05
C SER A 301 -7.14 1.27 -5.39
N PHE A 302 -7.11 1.78 -4.16
CA PHE A 302 -8.32 2.28 -3.51
C PHE A 302 -8.85 3.53 -4.21
N ILE A 303 -7.97 4.48 -4.53
CA ILE A 303 -8.33 5.71 -5.27
C ILE A 303 -8.88 5.36 -6.66
N ALA A 304 -8.26 4.38 -7.33
CA ALA A 304 -8.71 3.91 -8.65
C ALA A 304 -10.15 3.38 -8.65
N SER A 305 -10.66 2.91 -7.50
CA SER A 305 -11.99 2.31 -7.39
C SER A 305 -13.16 3.29 -7.51
N GLY A 306 -12.91 4.60 -7.42
CA GLY A 306 -13.96 5.62 -7.40
C GLY A 306 -14.58 5.87 -6.01
N ALA A 307 -14.05 5.24 -4.95
CA ALA A 307 -14.44 5.54 -3.57
C ALA A 307 -14.04 6.98 -3.20
N ASN A 308 -15.02 7.83 -2.86
CA ASN A 308 -14.78 9.26 -2.68
C ASN A 308 -15.51 9.88 -1.46
N ASN A 309 -16.49 9.20 -0.89
CA ASN A 309 -17.26 9.68 0.25
C ASN A 309 -16.99 8.86 1.52
N VAL A 310 -17.09 9.49 2.69
CA VAL A 310 -17.06 8.76 3.98
C VAL A 310 -18.12 7.65 3.96
N GLY A 311 -17.74 6.44 4.34
CA GLY A 311 -18.58 5.25 4.29
C GLY A 311 -18.59 4.54 2.93
N ASP A 312 -17.94 5.09 1.89
CA ASP A 312 -17.58 4.30 0.71
C ASP A 312 -16.56 3.25 1.13
N ALA A 313 -16.89 1.99 0.89
CA ALA A 313 -16.02 0.87 1.18
C ALA A 313 -15.54 0.20 -0.10
N VAL A 314 -14.35 -0.39 -0.02
CA VAL A 314 -13.78 -1.22 -1.08
C VAL A 314 -13.49 -2.60 -0.52
N THR A 315 -14.07 -3.62 -1.14
CA THR A 315 -13.74 -5.03 -0.89
C THR A 315 -12.90 -5.54 -2.04
N SER A 316 -11.66 -5.94 -1.74
CA SER A 316 -10.83 -6.69 -2.69
C SER A 316 -11.00 -8.19 -2.49
N LEU A 317 -11.62 -8.84 -3.47
CA LEU A 317 -11.81 -10.29 -3.54
C LEU A 317 -10.61 -10.94 -4.23
N GLY A 318 -9.44 -10.89 -3.58
CA GLY A 318 -8.21 -11.51 -4.05
C GLY A 318 -7.97 -12.90 -3.45
N SER A 319 -6.71 -13.35 -3.45
CA SER A 319 -6.30 -14.53 -2.67
C SER A 319 -6.70 -14.40 -1.20
N THR A 320 -6.58 -13.19 -0.66
CA THR A 320 -7.10 -12.76 0.64
C THR A 320 -8.25 -11.77 0.45
N LEU A 321 -9.19 -11.74 1.38
CA LEU A 321 -10.28 -10.76 1.48
C LEU A 321 -9.77 -9.51 2.22
N VAL A 322 -9.67 -8.39 1.51
CA VAL A 322 -9.20 -7.10 2.07
C VAL A 322 -10.34 -6.10 2.07
N LEU A 323 -10.60 -5.49 3.22
CA LEU A 323 -11.64 -4.48 3.40
C LEU A 323 -11.00 -3.13 3.67
N LYS A 324 -11.49 -2.11 2.99
CA LYS A 324 -11.12 -0.71 3.23
C LYS A 324 -12.36 0.15 3.27
N VAL A 325 -12.33 1.19 4.09
CA VAL A 325 -13.40 2.19 4.19
C VAL A 325 -12.79 3.58 4.30
N LEU A 326 -13.37 4.52 3.57
CA LEU A 326 -13.03 5.93 3.68
C LEU A 326 -13.72 6.51 4.92
N SER A 327 -12.95 7.14 5.79
CA SER A 327 -13.37 7.62 7.11
C SER A 327 -12.94 9.06 7.34
N SER A 328 -13.72 9.83 8.10
CA SER A 328 -13.34 11.16 8.58
C SER A 328 -12.33 11.11 9.75
N GLN A 329 -12.16 9.95 10.38
CA GLN A 329 -11.25 9.75 11.51
C GLN A 329 -10.44 8.47 11.39
N ALA A 330 -9.25 8.48 11.99
CA ALA A 330 -8.38 7.32 12.03
C ALA A 330 -8.91 6.27 13.01
N VAL A 331 -8.71 5.00 12.67
CA VAL A 331 -9.02 3.83 13.49
C VAL A 331 -7.79 2.95 13.60
N PHE A 332 -7.52 2.46 14.81
CA PHE A 332 -6.36 1.60 15.10
C PHE A 332 -6.76 0.45 16.01
N SER A 333 -6.28 -0.75 15.69
CA SER A 333 -6.37 -1.91 16.57
C SER A 333 -5.23 -2.87 16.26
N SER A 334 -4.17 -2.83 17.08
CA SER A 334 -3.01 -3.71 16.92
C SER A 334 -3.40 -5.19 17.01
N GLN A 335 -4.33 -5.53 17.90
CA GLN A 335 -4.87 -6.88 18.04
C GLN A 335 -5.41 -7.42 16.71
N HIS A 336 -6.11 -6.59 15.94
CA HIS A 336 -6.75 -6.98 14.68
C HIS A 336 -5.90 -6.62 13.43
N GLY A 337 -4.69 -6.09 13.63
CA GLY A 337 -3.86 -5.59 12.53
C GLY A 337 -4.44 -4.38 11.79
N ILE A 338 -5.34 -3.62 12.42
CA ILE A 338 -5.99 -2.45 11.83
C ILE A 338 -5.13 -1.22 12.08
N TYR A 339 -4.86 -0.49 11.00
CA TYR A 339 -4.24 0.83 11.00
C TYR A 339 -4.90 1.67 9.91
N SER A 340 -4.72 2.98 9.99
CA SER A 340 -5.27 3.92 9.03
C SER A 340 -4.17 4.62 8.25
N HIS A 341 -4.31 4.68 6.93
CA HIS A 341 -3.53 5.60 6.11
C HIS A 341 -4.25 6.94 6.06
N ARG A 342 -3.50 8.04 6.17
CA ARG A 342 -4.04 9.38 5.92
C ARG A 342 -4.27 9.53 4.42
N LEU A 343 -5.36 10.14 3.97
CA LEU A 343 -5.68 10.38 2.57
C LEU A 343 -6.27 11.78 2.41
N GLY A 344 -5.40 12.77 2.19
CA GLY A 344 -5.80 14.18 2.25
C GLY A 344 -6.36 14.54 3.64
N PRO A 345 -7.58 15.10 3.75
CA PRO A 345 -8.22 15.37 5.05
C PRO A 345 -8.86 14.12 5.68
N MET A 346 -8.91 12.99 4.98
CA MET A 346 -9.60 11.77 5.39
C MET A 346 -8.63 10.64 5.76
N TRP A 347 -9.20 9.49 6.08
CA TRP A 347 -8.49 8.30 6.54
C TRP A 347 -8.99 7.07 5.79
N LEU A 348 -8.04 6.26 5.33
CA LEU A 348 -8.30 4.95 4.76
C LEU A 348 -8.10 3.91 5.85
N VAL A 349 -9.20 3.46 6.43
CA VAL A 349 -9.24 2.43 7.47
C VAL A 349 -9.40 1.07 6.81
N GLY A 350 -8.67 0.04 7.25
CA GLY A 350 -8.85 -1.28 6.67
C GLY A 350 -8.37 -2.46 7.52
N GLY A 351 -8.83 -3.64 7.12
CA GLY A 351 -8.47 -4.93 7.70
C GLY A 351 -8.40 -6.01 6.62
N ALA A 352 -7.65 -7.07 6.86
CA ALA A 352 -7.45 -8.15 5.90
C ALA A 352 -7.68 -9.52 6.56
N SER A 353 -8.68 -10.24 6.08
CA SER A 353 -8.90 -11.64 6.45
C SER A 353 -7.92 -12.55 5.71
N ASN A 354 -7.55 -13.66 6.35
CA ASN A 354 -6.83 -14.76 5.73
C ASN A 354 -7.73 -15.57 4.78
N SER A 355 -9.05 -15.48 4.92
CA SER A 355 -10.01 -16.03 3.97
C SER A 355 -9.96 -15.29 2.63
N GLY A 356 -10.63 -15.83 1.60
CA GLY A 356 -10.66 -15.26 0.26
C GLY A 356 -10.53 -16.34 -0.82
N GLY A 357 -10.04 -15.95 -2.01
CA GLY A 357 -9.87 -16.85 -3.13
C GLY A 357 -8.91 -18.01 -2.87
N ALA A 358 -7.90 -17.83 -2.00
CA ALA A 358 -7.00 -18.92 -1.62
C ALA A 358 -7.73 -20.02 -0.81
N ALA A 359 -8.75 -19.66 -0.03
CA ALA A 359 -9.57 -20.64 0.68
C ALA A 359 -10.45 -21.45 -0.29
N LEU A 360 -10.98 -20.81 -1.34
CA LEU A 360 -11.74 -21.48 -2.41
C LEU A 360 -10.85 -22.44 -3.22
N LYS A 361 -9.63 -22.02 -3.52
CA LYS A 361 -8.64 -22.79 -4.30
C LYS A 361 -8.17 -24.09 -3.65
N LYS A 362 -8.50 -24.32 -2.37
CA LYS A 362 -8.33 -25.63 -1.73
C LYS A 362 -9.24 -26.71 -2.29
N PHE A 363 -10.39 -26.31 -2.84
CA PHE A 363 -11.46 -27.22 -3.25
C PHE A 363 -11.72 -27.18 -4.74
N PHE A 364 -11.55 -26.01 -5.37
CA PHE A 364 -11.91 -25.78 -6.76
C PHE A 364 -10.84 -24.98 -7.50
N THR A 365 -10.59 -25.31 -8.77
CA THR A 365 -9.81 -24.45 -9.66
C THR A 365 -10.58 -23.18 -10.01
N THR A 366 -9.92 -22.17 -10.55
CA THR A 366 -10.58 -20.92 -10.99
C THR A 366 -11.67 -21.20 -12.02
N GLU A 367 -11.41 -22.12 -12.95
CA GLU A 367 -12.35 -22.52 -14.01
C GLU A 367 -13.57 -23.23 -13.42
N GLN A 368 -13.36 -24.11 -12.43
CA GLN A 368 -14.44 -24.76 -11.70
C GLN A 368 -15.28 -23.75 -10.93
N ILE A 369 -14.65 -22.80 -10.22
CA ILE A 369 -15.37 -21.73 -9.50
C ILE A 369 -16.27 -20.98 -10.47
N HIS A 370 -15.76 -20.55 -11.62
CA HIS A 370 -16.55 -19.83 -12.62
C HIS A 370 -17.71 -20.68 -13.15
N LYS A 371 -17.45 -21.93 -13.54
CA LYS A 371 -18.46 -22.84 -14.10
C LYS A 371 -19.56 -23.20 -13.10
N ILE A 372 -19.19 -23.52 -11.87
CA ILE A 372 -20.13 -23.94 -10.81
C ILE A 372 -20.95 -22.73 -10.35
N SER A 373 -20.33 -21.54 -10.26
CA SER A 373 -21.03 -20.33 -9.79
C SER A 373 -22.25 -19.98 -10.64
N SER A 374 -22.20 -20.19 -11.96
CA SER A 374 -23.36 -19.92 -12.84
C SER A 374 -24.51 -20.92 -12.69
N GLN A 375 -24.30 -22.01 -11.94
CA GLN A 375 -25.28 -23.07 -11.70
C GLN A 375 -25.84 -23.06 -10.27
N ILE A 376 -25.40 -22.11 -9.43
CA ILE A 376 -25.90 -21.96 -8.06
C ILE A 376 -27.31 -21.36 -8.11
N ASP A 377 -28.27 -22.06 -7.51
CA ASP A 377 -29.62 -21.53 -7.27
C ASP A 377 -29.62 -20.69 -5.97
N LEU A 378 -29.72 -19.37 -6.13
CA LEU A 378 -29.75 -18.43 -5.00
C LEU A 378 -31.11 -18.37 -4.28
N THR A 379 -32.13 -19.05 -4.79
CA THR A 379 -33.42 -19.16 -4.10
C THR A 379 -33.38 -20.17 -2.94
N GLN A 380 -32.42 -21.08 -2.96
CA GLN A 380 -32.22 -22.09 -1.93
C GLN A 380 -31.17 -21.62 -0.91
N PRO A 381 -31.54 -21.45 0.38
CA PRO A 381 -30.56 -21.16 1.42
C PRO A 381 -29.63 -22.35 1.63
N THR A 382 -28.36 -22.09 1.94
CA THR A 382 -27.39 -23.17 2.20
C THR A 382 -27.61 -23.87 3.55
N HIS A 383 -28.17 -23.16 4.54
CA HIS A 383 -28.24 -23.54 5.95
C HIS A 383 -26.89 -23.93 6.59
N LEU A 384 -25.76 -23.58 5.95
CA LEU A 384 -24.41 -23.90 6.39
C LEU A 384 -23.67 -22.64 6.87
N HIS A 385 -22.90 -22.78 7.94
CA HIS A 385 -22.16 -21.67 8.56
C HIS A 385 -20.65 -21.88 8.44
N TYR A 386 -20.14 -21.76 7.21
CA TYR A 386 -18.74 -21.94 6.93
C TYR A 386 -17.88 -20.73 7.32
N TYR A 387 -16.64 -21.03 7.69
CA TYR A 387 -15.56 -20.07 7.91
C TYR A 387 -14.32 -20.58 7.16
N PRO A 388 -14.26 -20.41 5.82
CA PRO A 388 -13.23 -21.05 5.01
C PRO A 388 -11.88 -20.35 5.17
N LEU A 389 -10.84 -21.09 5.54
CA LEU A 389 -9.47 -20.57 5.68
C LEU A 389 -8.45 -21.40 4.88
N PRO A 390 -7.46 -20.76 4.23
CA PRO A 390 -6.41 -21.46 3.51
C PRO A 390 -5.40 -22.15 4.45
N ALA A 391 -5.30 -21.73 5.70
CA ALA A 391 -4.46 -22.35 6.73
C ALA A 391 -5.05 -22.07 8.12
N VAL A 392 -4.47 -22.67 9.16
CA VAL A 392 -4.81 -22.34 10.55
C VAL A 392 -4.48 -20.86 10.82
N GLY A 393 -5.41 -20.17 11.46
CA GLY A 393 -5.26 -18.81 11.93
C GLY A 393 -6.01 -17.77 11.08
N GLU A 394 -6.59 -16.80 11.78
CA GLU A 394 -7.28 -15.65 11.22
C GLU A 394 -6.70 -14.35 11.80
N ARG A 395 -6.54 -13.34 10.94
CA ARG A 395 -6.06 -12.01 11.34
C ARG A 395 -7.20 -11.07 11.67
N PHE A 396 -8.25 -11.10 10.86
CA PHE A 396 -9.37 -10.18 10.92
C PHE A 396 -10.58 -10.84 10.24
N PRO A 397 -11.83 -10.67 10.72
CA PRO A 397 -12.28 -9.84 11.84
C PRO A 397 -12.07 -10.45 13.23
N ILE A 398 -11.79 -11.76 13.31
CA ILE A 398 -11.52 -12.48 14.56
C ILE A 398 -10.02 -12.74 14.63
N ALA A 399 -9.30 -11.94 15.42
CA ALA A 399 -7.86 -12.09 15.60
C ALA A 399 -7.55 -13.32 16.45
N ASP A 400 -7.40 -14.47 15.80
CA ASP A 400 -7.17 -15.76 16.44
C ASP A 400 -6.19 -16.60 15.60
N ARG A 401 -4.96 -16.73 16.10
CA ARG A 401 -3.87 -17.48 15.44
C ARG A 401 -4.13 -18.99 15.38
N GLN A 402 -5.07 -19.52 16.15
CA GLN A 402 -5.42 -20.95 16.20
C GLN A 402 -6.75 -21.26 15.50
N LYS A 403 -7.42 -20.26 14.90
CA LYS A 403 -8.72 -20.43 14.26
C LYS A 403 -8.64 -21.47 13.14
N GLN A 404 -9.42 -22.54 13.29
CA GLN A 404 -9.51 -23.59 12.28
C GLN A 404 -10.46 -23.19 11.16
N SER A 405 -10.20 -23.69 9.95
CA SER A 405 -11.15 -23.61 8.84
C SER A 405 -12.40 -24.43 9.18
N ASN A 406 -13.59 -23.87 9.00
CA ASN A 406 -14.85 -24.62 9.09
C ASN A 406 -15.50 -24.70 7.71
N THR A 407 -15.48 -25.88 7.09
CA THR A 407 -16.12 -26.15 5.78
C THR A 407 -16.87 -27.48 5.82
N SER A 408 -17.49 -27.80 6.96
CA SER A 408 -18.17 -29.08 7.20
C SER A 408 -19.55 -28.88 7.84
N PRO A 409 -20.51 -29.79 7.60
CA PRO A 409 -20.44 -30.94 6.69
C PRO A 409 -20.39 -30.49 5.22
N ARG A 410 -19.72 -31.23 4.33
CA ARG A 410 -19.71 -30.95 2.88
C ARG A 410 -20.99 -31.54 2.25
N PRO A 411 -21.83 -30.74 1.57
CA PRO A 411 -22.97 -31.23 0.80
C PRO A 411 -22.58 -32.24 -0.27
N HIS A 412 -23.57 -33.01 -0.75
CA HIS A 412 -23.36 -33.96 -1.84
C HIS A 412 -23.04 -33.28 -3.18
N ASN A 413 -23.61 -32.09 -3.43
CA ASN A 413 -23.40 -31.35 -4.68
C ASN A 413 -22.35 -30.24 -4.49
N ASP A 414 -21.49 -30.08 -5.50
CA ASP A 414 -20.47 -29.02 -5.54
C ASP A 414 -21.08 -27.62 -5.68
N ASN A 415 -22.27 -27.48 -6.27
CA ASN A 415 -22.96 -26.19 -6.33
C ASN A 415 -23.30 -25.68 -4.92
N ASP A 416 -23.88 -26.55 -4.09
CA ASP A 416 -24.26 -26.22 -2.71
C ASP A 416 -23.01 -25.99 -1.85
N PHE A 417 -21.96 -26.78 -2.07
CA PHE A 417 -20.69 -26.62 -1.37
C PHE A 417 -20.02 -25.29 -1.71
N LEU A 418 -19.94 -24.93 -2.99
CA LEU A 418 -19.40 -23.63 -3.41
C LEU A 418 -20.27 -22.47 -2.91
N HIS A 419 -21.61 -22.59 -2.98
CA HIS A 419 -22.52 -21.58 -2.44
C HIS A 419 -22.24 -21.32 -0.96
N ALA A 420 -22.13 -22.38 -0.14
CA ALA A 420 -21.81 -22.25 1.29
C ALA A 420 -20.43 -21.64 1.55
N LEU A 421 -19.42 -21.94 0.72
CA LEU A 421 -18.10 -21.30 0.82
C LEU A 421 -18.16 -19.80 0.51
N LEU A 422 -18.81 -19.41 -0.59
CA LEU A 422 -18.96 -18.02 -1.00
C LEU A 422 -19.77 -17.20 0.03
N GLN A 423 -20.85 -17.79 0.57
CA GLN A 423 -21.65 -17.21 1.65
C GLN A 423 -20.86 -17.07 2.95
N GLY A 424 -20.03 -18.07 3.29
CA GLY A 424 -19.11 -18.00 4.43
C GLY A 424 -18.13 -16.83 4.31
N ILE A 425 -17.53 -16.62 3.14
CA ILE A 425 -16.63 -15.47 2.91
C ILE A 425 -17.40 -14.15 2.97
N ALA A 426 -18.62 -14.08 2.42
CA ALA A 426 -19.48 -12.89 2.52
C ALA A 426 -19.88 -12.58 3.99
N THR A 427 -20.07 -13.62 4.80
CA THR A 427 -20.31 -13.47 6.25
C THR A 427 -19.07 -12.91 6.96
N ILE A 428 -17.87 -13.36 6.60
CA ILE A 428 -16.60 -12.82 7.10
C ILE A 428 -16.45 -11.34 6.71
N GLU A 429 -16.80 -10.99 5.47
CA GLU A 429 -16.79 -9.61 4.98
C GLU A 429 -17.72 -8.72 5.82
N LYS A 430 -18.96 -9.16 6.06
CA LYS A 430 -19.92 -8.46 6.92
C LYS A 430 -19.36 -8.23 8.32
N GLN A 431 -18.86 -9.29 8.96
CA GLN A 431 -18.23 -9.20 10.28
C GLN A 431 -17.04 -8.25 10.29
N GLY A 432 -16.30 -8.18 9.19
CA GLY A 432 -15.23 -7.22 8.98
C GLY A 432 -15.72 -5.77 9.04
N TYR A 433 -16.70 -5.41 8.23
CA TYR A 433 -17.26 -4.06 8.26
C TYR A 433 -17.91 -3.72 9.61
N ASP A 434 -18.65 -4.65 10.21
CA ASP A 434 -19.23 -4.49 11.56
C ASP A 434 -18.11 -4.23 12.60
N LYS A 435 -16.98 -4.94 12.49
CA LYS A 435 -15.81 -4.74 13.36
C LYS A 435 -15.15 -3.38 13.15
N LEU A 436 -14.98 -2.94 11.90
CA LEU A 436 -14.41 -1.61 11.61
C LEU A 436 -15.28 -0.50 12.19
N GLN A 437 -16.60 -0.60 12.01
CA GLN A 437 -17.55 0.35 12.56
C GLN A 437 -17.52 0.36 14.10
N ALA A 438 -17.52 -0.82 14.74
CA ALA A 438 -17.43 -0.94 16.20
C ALA A 438 -16.13 -0.37 16.80
N LEU A 439 -15.06 -0.27 16.00
CA LEU A 439 -13.79 0.34 16.39
C LEU A 439 -13.72 1.85 16.11
N GLY A 440 -14.83 2.47 15.68
CA GLY A 440 -14.92 3.89 15.38
C GLY A 440 -14.88 4.24 13.89
N GLY A 441 -14.92 3.26 13.00
CA GLY A 441 -15.12 3.50 11.57
C GLY A 441 -16.54 3.99 11.27
N PRO A 442 -16.79 4.56 10.08
CA PRO A 442 -18.12 5.01 9.70
C PRO A 442 -19.03 3.83 9.36
N SER A 443 -20.34 4.10 9.32
CA SER A 443 -21.30 3.21 8.67
C SER A 443 -20.97 3.06 7.19
N ILE A 444 -21.19 1.87 6.64
CA ILE A 444 -20.94 1.61 5.22
C ILE A 444 -22.17 1.99 4.40
N ASN A 445 -21.97 2.82 3.38
CA ASN A 445 -23.04 3.31 2.49
C ASN A 445 -23.17 2.45 1.23
N ARG A 446 -22.03 2.05 0.67
CA ARG A 446 -21.90 1.17 -0.49
C ARG A 446 -20.56 0.46 -0.45
N ILE A 447 -20.49 -0.67 -1.16
CA ILE A 447 -19.27 -1.46 -1.32
C ILE A 447 -18.92 -1.52 -2.79
N ILE A 448 -17.70 -1.09 -3.10
CA ILE A 448 -17.09 -1.18 -4.42
C ILE A 448 -16.19 -2.41 -4.41
N THR A 449 -16.37 -3.29 -5.39
CA THR A 449 -15.69 -4.59 -5.43
C THR A 449 -14.55 -4.57 -6.44
N THR A 450 -13.40 -5.07 -6.02
CA THR A 450 -12.21 -5.25 -6.86
C THR A 450 -11.66 -6.67 -6.75
N GLY A 451 -10.68 -7.01 -7.59
CA GLY A 451 -9.99 -8.31 -7.58
C GLY A 451 -10.73 -9.39 -8.37
N GLY A 452 -10.13 -10.58 -8.45
CA GLY A 452 -10.63 -11.67 -9.31
C GLY A 452 -12.05 -12.11 -8.99
N GLY A 453 -12.46 -12.08 -7.71
CA GLY A 453 -13.83 -12.39 -7.31
C GLY A 453 -14.88 -11.37 -7.77
N ALA A 454 -14.48 -10.16 -8.18
CA ALA A 454 -15.40 -9.14 -8.66
C ALA A 454 -16.06 -9.50 -10.00
N GLN A 455 -15.49 -10.46 -10.74
CA GLN A 455 -16.05 -10.98 -12.00
C GLN A 455 -17.10 -12.08 -11.80
N ASN A 456 -17.32 -12.51 -10.55
CA ASN A 456 -18.28 -13.56 -10.24
C ASN A 456 -19.63 -12.96 -9.83
N GLU A 457 -20.55 -12.82 -10.78
CA GLU A 457 -21.86 -12.21 -10.58
C GLU A 457 -22.69 -12.91 -9.49
N THR A 458 -22.65 -14.24 -9.44
CA THR A 458 -23.30 -15.03 -8.38
C THR A 458 -22.73 -14.66 -7.00
N TRP A 459 -21.42 -14.50 -6.88
CA TRP A 459 -20.80 -14.10 -5.61
C TRP A 459 -21.18 -12.67 -5.23
N LEU A 460 -21.25 -11.74 -6.19
CA LEU A 460 -21.77 -10.39 -5.94
C LEU A 460 -23.21 -10.42 -5.41
N ALA A 461 -24.07 -11.28 -5.98
CA ALA A 461 -25.44 -11.46 -5.53
C ALA A 461 -25.53 -12.06 -4.12
N ILE A 462 -24.72 -13.08 -3.82
CA ILE A 462 -24.60 -13.66 -2.46
C ILE A 462 -24.19 -12.57 -1.46
N ARG A 463 -23.14 -11.79 -1.77
CA ARG A 463 -22.69 -10.69 -0.92
C ARG A 463 -23.76 -9.65 -0.71
N LYS A 464 -24.50 -9.26 -1.76
CA LYS A 464 -25.62 -8.32 -1.63
C LYS A 464 -26.71 -8.87 -0.70
N ASN A 465 -26.98 -10.17 -0.78
CA ASN A 465 -27.94 -10.84 0.10
C ASN A 465 -27.46 -10.93 1.55
N GLU A 466 -26.17 -11.17 1.79
CA GLU A 466 -25.59 -11.28 3.14
C GLU A 466 -25.40 -9.91 3.81
N LEU A 467 -24.81 -8.94 3.10
CA LEU A 467 -24.46 -7.64 3.65
C LEU A 467 -25.63 -6.66 3.66
N LYS A 468 -26.65 -6.86 2.82
CA LYS A 468 -27.81 -5.96 2.66
C LYS A 468 -27.40 -4.52 2.32
N LEU A 469 -26.28 -4.35 1.61
CA LEU A 469 -25.74 -3.07 1.16
C LEU A 469 -25.70 -2.99 -0.38
N PRO A 470 -25.70 -1.79 -0.97
CA PRO A 470 -25.36 -1.61 -2.37
C PRO A 470 -23.95 -2.13 -2.65
N ILE A 471 -23.82 -3.06 -3.59
CA ILE A 471 -22.53 -3.59 -4.05
C ILE A 471 -22.39 -3.35 -5.55
N VAL A 472 -21.29 -2.72 -5.94
CA VAL A 472 -20.94 -2.45 -7.34
C VAL A 472 -19.53 -2.96 -7.63
N THR A 473 -19.19 -3.16 -8.90
CA THR A 473 -17.83 -3.45 -9.34
C THR A 473 -17.15 -2.15 -9.72
N ALA A 474 -15.88 -1.98 -9.33
CA ALA A 474 -15.10 -0.80 -9.71
C ALA A 474 -14.91 -0.72 -11.23
N GLN A 475 -15.11 0.47 -11.80
CA GLN A 475 -14.85 0.74 -13.22
C GLN A 475 -13.35 0.62 -13.53
N HIS A 476 -12.50 1.17 -12.66
CA HIS A 476 -11.05 1.06 -12.74
C HIS A 476 -10.48 0.41 -11.47
N GLN A 477 -9.47 -0.43 -11.63
CA GLN A 477 -8.87 -1.19 -10.51
C GLN A 477 -7.34 -1.12 -10.50
N GLN A 478 -6.74 -0.57 -11.56
CA GLN A 478 -5.29 -0.54 -11.71
C GLN A 478 -4.69 0.56 -10.84
N ALA A 479 -3.66 0.23 -10.05
CA ALA A 479 -2.99 1.20 -9.18
C ALA A 479 -2.40 2.37 -9.99
N ALA A 480 -1.83 2.11 -11.18
CA ALA A 480 -1.34 3.16 -12.07
C ALA A 480 -2.40 4.22 -12.42
N TYR A 481 -3.66 3.81 -12.60
CA TYR A 481 -4.77 4.74 -12.83
C TYR A 481 -5.01 5.60 -11.57
N GLY A 482 -5.04 4.99 -10.38
CA GLY A 482 -5.12 5.70 -9.11
C GLY A 482 -3.97 6.69 -8.88
N SER A 483 -2.75 6.36 -9.29
CA SER A 483 -1.61 7.28 -9.25
C SER A 483 -1.78 8.45 -10.23
N ALA A 484 -2.34 8.21 -11.41
CA ALA A 484 -2.68 9.26 -12.35
C ALA A 484 -3.77 10.19 -11.79
N LEU A 485 -4.77 9.63 -11.08
CA LEU A 485 -5.80 10.39 -10.36
C LEU A 485 -5.20 11.27 -9.24
N ILE A 486 -4.17 10.79 -8.52
CA ILE A 486 -3.41 11.60 -7.56
C ILE A 486 -2.74 12.77 -8.28
N ALA A 487 -2.10 12.52 -9.43
CA ALA A 487 -1.42 13.56 -10.21
C ALA A 487 -2.38 14.65 -10.73
N LEU A 488 -3.57 14.23 -11.18
CA LEU A 488 -4.66 15.12 -11.56
C LEU A 488 -5.13 15.98 -10.37
N ASN A 489 -5.47 15.34 -9.25
CA ASN A 489 -5.99 16.04 -8.07
C ASN A 489 -4.96 17.03 -7.47
N ALA A 490 -3.69 16.67 -7.46
CA ALA A 490 -2.62 17.58 -7.06
C ALA A 490 -2.52 18.81 -7.96
N SER A 491 -2.76 18.65 -9.27
CA SER A 491 -2.69 19.77 -10.22
C SER A 491 -3.86 20.73 -10.10
N VAL A 492 -5.07 20.24 -9.82
CA VAL A 492 -6.25 21.08 -9.53
C VAL A 492 -6.01 21.96 -8.31
N ARG A 493 -5.49 21.37 -7.22
CA ARG A 493 -5.19 22.10 -5.98
C ARG A 493 -4.03 23.09 -6.08
N LEU A 494 -3.17 22.98 -7.10
CA LEU A 494 -2.07 23.92 -7.34
C LEU A 494 -2.47 25.08 -8.26
N SER A 495 -3.67 25.04 -8.85
CA SER A 495 -4.23 26.14 -9.65
C SER A 495 -5.20 27.04 -8.88
N GLU A 496 -5.61 26.63 -7.68
CA GLU A 496 -6.25 27.46 -6.65
C GLU A 496 -5.19 28.16 -5.80
#